data_AF-A0A375Z2X4-F1
#
_entry.id   AF-A0A375Z2X4-F1
#
_cell.length_a   1.000
_cell.length_b   1.000
_cell.length_c   1.000
_cell.angle_alpha   90.00
_cell.angle_beta   90.00
_cell.angle_gamma   90.00
#
_symmetry.space_group_name_H-M   'P 1'
#
loop_
_entity.id
_entity.type
_entity.pdbx_description
1 polymer ?
#
loop_
_entity_poly.entity_id
_entity_poly.type
_entity_poly.pdbx_seq_one_letter_code
_entity_poly.pdbx_strand_id
1 'polypeptide(L)'
;MTLRVVPEGLAAASAAVEALTARLAAAHAGAVPLITAVTPPAVDPGSLQTAAQLSAHGSEHAALAAQGAAELGRSGVGVAAAGAGYAAADAAAAASYSVA
;
A
#
# COMPACT_ATOMS: atom_id res chain seq x y z
N MET A 1 -4.92 5.44 -30.57
CA MET A 1 -5.74 4.70 -29.57
C MET A 1 -6.51 5.71 -28.75
N THR A 2 -7.78 5.49 -28.50
CA THR A 2 -8.59 6.28 -27.55
C THR A 2 -8.69 5.51 -26.24
N LEU A 3 -8.27 6.13 -25.13
CA LEU A 3 -8.40 5.54 -23.80
C LEU A 3 -9.78 5.88 -23.24
N ARG A 4 -10.51 4.89 -22.75
CA ARG A 4 -11.79 5.10 -22.05
C ARG A 4 -11.52 5.19 -20.56
N VAL A 5 -11.25 6.39 -20.08
CA VAL A 5 -10.97 6.66 -18.66
C VAL A 5 -12.13 7.44 -18.04
N VAL A 6 -12.46 7.10 -16.80
CA VAL A 6 -13.45 7.82 -15.99
C VAL A 6 -12.70 8.45 -14.81
N PRO A 7 -12.45 9.77 -14.81
CA PRO A 7 -11.66 10.45 -13.78
C PRO A 7 -12.17 10.23 -12.36
N GLU A 8 -13.48 10.21 -12.17
CA GLU A 8 -14.13 9.97 -10.88
C GLU A 8 -13.86 8.54 -10.38
N GLY A 9 -13.79 7.58 -11.30
CA GLY A 9 -13.43 6.20 -10.99
C GLY A 9 -11.99 6.08 -10.50
N LEU A 10 -11.06 6.87 -11.05
CA LEU A 10 -9.67 6.93 -10.59
C LEU A 10 -9.59 7.60 -9.21
N ALA A 11 -10.34 8.67 -8.96
CA ALA A 11 -10.42 9.30 -7.64
C ALA A 11 -10.94 8.32 -6.56
N ALA A 12 -12.03 7.59 -6.87
CA ALA A 12 -12.58 6.58 -5.98
C ALA A 12 -11.60 5.42 -5.74
N ALA A 13 -10.92 4.95 -6.78
CA ALA A 13 -9.91 3.91 -6.66
C ALA A 13 -8.73 4.35 -5.76
N SER A 14 -8.26 5.59 -5.91
CA SER A 14 -7.20 6.15 -5.06
C SER A 14 -7.61 6.18 -3.58
N ALA A 15 -8.81 6.66 -3.27
CA ALA A 15 -9.34 6.67 -1.91
C ALA A 15 -9.48 5.25 -1.33
N ALA A 16 -9.89 4.28 -2.14
CA ALA A 16 -9.95 2.88 -1.73
C ALA A 16 -8.56 2.30 -1.42
N VAL A 17 -7.55 2.65 -2.23
CA VAL A 17 -6.15 2.25 -2.01
C VAL A 17 -5.61 2.87 -0.73
N GLU A 18 -5.89 4.13 -0.45
CA GLU A 18 -5.51 4.78 0.81
C GLU A 18 -6.12 4.06 2.02
N ALA A 19 -7.43 3.79 1.99
CA ALA A 19 -8.12 3.08 3.07
C ALA A 19 -7.64 1.63 3.25
N LEU A 20 -7.27 0.95 2.17
CA LEU A 20 -6.66 -0.39 2.22
C LEU A 20 -5.25 -0.32 2.80
N THR A 21 -4.44 0.64 2.39
CA THR A 21 -3.08 0.86 2.89
C THR A 21 -3.08 1.11 4.38
N ALA A 22 -3.98 1.98 4.88
CA ALA A 22 -4.11 2.26 6.30
C ALA A 22 -4.52 1.02 7.11
N ARG A 23 -5.50 0.24 6.62
CA ARG A 23 -5.91 -1.01 7.27
C ARG A 23 -4.78 -2.04 7.28
N LEU A 24 -4.04 -2.15 6.18
CA LEU A 24 -2.91 -3.06 6.05
C LEU A 24 -1.79 -2.67 7.03
N ALA A 25 -1.44 -1.39 7.10
CA ALA A 25 -0.42 -0.89 8.02
C ALA A 25 -0.81 -1.13 9.49
N ALA A 26 -2.07 -0.89 9.85
CA ALA A 26 -2.57 -1.14 11.20
C ALA A 26 -2.53 -2.63 11.56
N ALA A 27 -2.95 -3.51 10.65
CA ALA A 27 -2.90 -4.95 10.86
C ALA A 27 -1.46 -5.45 11.05
N HIS A 28 -0.52 -5.01 10.21
CA HIS A 28 0.89 -5.38 10.37
C HIS A 28 1.48 -4.85 11.67
N ALA A 29 1.23 -3.58 12.02
CA ALA A 29 1.69 -3.00 13.27
C ALA A 29 1.22 -3.80 14.51
N GLY A 30 -0.03 -4.29 14.49
CA GLY A 30 -0.55 -5.17 15.53
C GLY A 30 0.12 -6.56 15.58
N ALA A 31 0.62 -7.05 14.45
CA ALA A 31 1.28 -8.34 14.36
C ALA A 31 2.79 -8.29 14.69
N VAL A 32 3.46 -7.15 14.53
CA VAL A 32 4.93 -7.02 14.75
C VAL A 32 5.38 -7.64 16.07
N PRO A 33 4.81 -7.29 17.24
CA PRO A 33 5.29 -7.85 18.51
C PRO A 33 5.18 -9.37 18.60
N LEU A 34 4.21 -9.97 17.91
CA LEU A 34 3.97 -11.42 17.93
C LEU A 34 5.00 -12.18 17.09
N ILE A 35 5.47 -11.58 15.98
CA ILE A 35 6.36 -12.25 15.03
C ILE A 35 7.84 -11.94 15.29
N THR A 36 8.16 -10.84 15.98
CA THR A 36 9.57 -10.44 16.23
C THR A 36 10.08 -10.83 17.62
N ALA A 37 9.20 -11.25 18.53
CA ALA A 37 9.56 -11.58 19.91
C ALA A 37 9.21 -13.04 20.27
N VAL A 38 9.61 -13.98 19.41
CA VAL A 38 9.35 -15.41 19.64
C VAL A 38 10.21 -15.92 20.78
N THR A 39 9.58 -16.39 21.86
CA THR A 39 10.27 -17.00 23.00
C THR A 39 10.52 -18.48 22.77
N PRO A 40 11.70 -19.01 23.11
CA PRO A 40 11.99 -20.44 22.95
C PRO A 40 11.16 -21.28 23.94
N PRO A 41 10.65 -22.46 23.52
CA PRO A 41 9.87 -23.34 24.40
C PRO A 41 10.73 -24.12 25.41
N ALA A 42 12.03 -24.25 25.15
CA ALA A 42 13.00 -24.91 26.02
C ALA A 42 14.40 -24.28 25.86
N VAL A 43 15.32 -24.62 26.77
CA VAL A 43 16.70 -24.08 26.80
C VAL A 43 17.71 -24.89 25.98
N ASP A 44 17.26 -25.93 25.27
CA ASP A 44 18.15 -26.69 24.38
C ASP A 44 18.57 -25.83 23.17
N PRO A 45 19.74 -26.09 22.57
CA PRO A 45 20.24 -25.29 21.44
C PRO A 45 19.27 -25.19 20.26
N GLY A 46 18.50 -26.25 19.97
CA GLY A 46 17.55 -26.27 18.85
C GLY A 46 16.37 -25.34 19.07
N SER A 47 15.81 -25.32 20.28
CA SER A 47 14.75 -24.41 20.69
C SER A 47 15.21 -22.94 20.64
N LEU A 48 16.41 -22.65 21.17
CA LEU A 48 16.98 -21.29 21.15
C LEU A 48 17.22 -20.80 19.72
N GLN A 49 17.82 -21.63 18.87
CA GLN A 49 18.11 -21.29 17.49
C GLN A 49 16.82 -21.05 16.69
N THR A 50 15.82 -21.92 16.85
CA THR A 50 14.55 -21.80 16.13
C THR A 50 13.82 -20.51 16.50
N ALA A 51 13.75 -20.18 17.79
CA ALA A 51 13.11 -18.94 18.25
C ALA A 51 13.83 -17.68 17.72
N ALA A 52 15.16 -17.70 17.70
CA ALA A 52 15.97 -16.61 17.13
C ALA A 52 15.74 -16.46 15.62
N GLN A 53 15.71 -17.55 14.87
CA GLN A 53 15.47 -17.54 13.42
C GLN A 53 14.06 -17.06 13.07
N LEU A 54 13.04 -17.51 13.80
CA LEU A 54 11.67 -17.04 13.61
C LEU A 54 11.54 -15.54 13.90
N SER A 55 12.17 -15.05 14.97
CA SER A 55 12.17 -13.63 15.31
C SER A 55 12.87 -12.77 14.26
N ALA A 56 14.00 -13.25 13.72
CA ALA A 56 14.71 -12.59 12.62
C ALA A 56 13.85 -12.54 11.36
N HIS A 57 13.24 -13.67 10.98
CA HIS A 57 12.35 -13.73 9.83
C HIS A 57 11.12 -12.84 9.99
N GLY A 58 10.52 -12.79 11.19
CA GLY A 58 9.43 -11.87 11.50
C GLY A 58 9.83 -10.40 11.36
N SER A 59 11.08 -10.07 11.71
CA SER A 59 11.62 -8.71 11.57
C SER A 59 11.82 -8.32 10.10
N GLU A 60 12.36 -9.23 9.28
CA GLU A 60 12.47 -9.06 7.83
C GLU A 60 11.10 -8.90 7.17
N HIS A 61 10.13 -9.73 7.55
CA HIS A 61 8.76 -9.65 7.05
C HIS A 61 8.10 -8.31 7.42
N ALA A 62 8.26 -7.84 8.66
CA ALA A 62 7.74 -6.56 9.09
C ALA A 62 8.31 -5.39 8.27
N ALA A 63 9.61 -5.43 7.95
CA ALA A 63 10.24 -4.41 7.11
C ALA A 63 9.70 -4.44 5.67
N LEU A 64 9.56 -5.62 5.07
CA LEU A 64 8.97 -5.78 3.73
C LEU A 64 7.50 -5.34 3.68
N ALA A 65 6.72 -5.66 4.70
CA ALA A 65 5.33 -5.23 4.80
C ALA A 65 5.20 -3.71 4.88
N ALA A 66 6.07 -3.05 5.66
CA ALA A 66 6.11 -1.59 5.75
C ALA A 66 6.50 -0.95 4.40
N GLN A 67 7.49 -1.51 3.69
CA GLN A 67 7.87 -1.06 2.35
C GLN A 67 6.71 -1.24 1.35
N GLY A 68 6.07 -2.40 1.36
CA GLY A 68 4.91 -2.67 0.50
C GLY A 68 3.74 -1.71 0.74
N ALA A 69 3.44 -1.38 2.00
CA ALA A 69 2.44 -0.37 2.34
C ALA A 69 2.83 1.03 1.80
N ALA A 70 4.10 1.41 1.89
CA ALA A 70 4.58 2.66 1.33
C ALA A 70 4.44 2.72 -0.20
N GLU A 71 4.80 1.65 -0.92
CA GLU A 71 4.63 1.56 -2.37
C GLU A 71 3.16 1.61 -2.80
N LEU A 72 2.29 0.93 -2.06
CA LEU A 72 0.86 0.95 -2.33
C LEU A 72 0.28 2.37 -2.15
N GLY A 73 0.70 3.07 -1.08
CA GLY A 73 0.34 4.47 -0.85
C GLY A 73 0.83 5.39 -1.98
N ARG A 74 2.09 5.25 -2.42
CA ARG A 74 2.63 5.99 -3.58
C ARG A 74 1.84 5.71 -4.85
N SER A 75 1.45 4.46 -5.08
CA SER A 75 0.62 4.06 -6.22
C SER A 75 -0.76 4.72 -6.16
N GLY A 76 -1.39 4.78 -4.97
CA GLY A 76 -2.65 5.49 -4.75
C GLY A 76 -2.57 6.97 -5.12
N VAL A 77 -1.50 7.66 -4.72
CA VAL A 77 -1.23 9.06 -5.12
C VAL A 77 -1.09 9.19 -6.64
N GLY A 78 -0.37 8.27 -7.28
CA GLY A 78 -0.25 8.24 -8.74
C GLY A 78 -1.59 8.09 -9.46
N VAL A 79 -2.49 7.26 -8.94
CA VAL A 79 -3.85 7.08 -9.47
C VAL A 79 -4.68 8.37 -9.30
N ALA A 80 -4.59 9.05 -8.16
CA ALA A 80 -5.25 10.34 -7.96
C ALA A 80 -4.73 11.41 -8.94
N ALA A 81 -3.41 11.49 -9.12
CA ALA A 81 -2.79 12.42 -10.05
C ALA A 81 -3.23 12.15 -11.50
N ALA A 82 -3.31 10.87 -11.90
CA ALA A 82 -3.85 10.49 -13.20
C ALA A 82 -5.32 10.91 -13.35
N GLY A 83 -6.16 10.65 -12.34
CA GLY A 83 -7.57 11.08 -12.32
C GLY A 83 -7.72 12.58 -12.52
N ALA A 84 -6.99 13.39 -11.75
CA ALA A 84 -6.97 14.84 -11.90
C ALA A 84 -6.50 15.29 -13.29
N GLY A 85 -5.47 14.63 -13.84
CA GLY A 85 -4.96 14.90 -15.18
C GLY A 85 -6.00 14.65 -16.27
N TYR A 86 -6.70 13.53 -16.23
CA TYR A 86 -7.78 13.24 -17.18
C TYR A 86 -8.95 14.22 -17.04
N ALA A 87 -9.40 14.52 -15.82
CA ALA A 87 -10.47 15.50 -15.59
C ALA A 87 -10.12 16.90 -16.16
N ALA A 88 -8.89 17.35 -15.94
CA ALA A 88 -8.42 18.65 -16.45
C ALA A 88 -8.33 18.65 -17.98
N ALA A 89 -7.81 17.59 -18.58
CA ALA A 89 -7.72 17.46 -20.04
C ALA A 89 -9.10 17.40 -20.70
N ASP A 90 -10.05 16.66 -20.12
CA ASP A 90 -11.43 16.57 -20.62
C ASP A 90 -12.13 17.93 -20.54
N ALA A 91 -11.96 18.66 -19.43
CA ALA A 91 -12.50 20.02 -19.28
C ALA A 91 -11.91 21.00 -20.30
N ALA A 92 -10.58 20.95 -20.54
CA ALA A 92 -9.91 21.79 -21.52
C ALA A 92 -10.39 21.49 -22.95
N ALA A 93 -10.55 20.21 -23.28
CA ALA A 93 -11.10 19.78 -24.57
C ALA A 93 -12.54 20.27 -24.76
N ALA A 94 -13.40 20.14 -23.75
CA ALA A 94 -14.77 20.64 -23.80
C ALA A 94 -14.83 22.17 -24.00
N ALA A 95 -14.00 22.93 -23.27
CA ALA A 95 -13.94 24.39 -23.39
C ALA A 95 -13.47 24.86 -24.78
N SER A 96 -12.65 24.07 -25.49
CA SER A 96 -12.23 24.42 -26.86
C SER A 96 -13.41 24.52 -27.84
N TYR A 97 -14.51 23.82 -27.57
CA TYR A 97 -15.73 23.89 -28.37
C TYR A 97 -16.63 25.08 -28.00
N SER A 98 -16.47 25.70 -26.83
CA SER A 98 -17.28 26.86 -26.42
C SER A 98 -16.70 28.21 -26.85
N VAL A 99 -15.53 28.21 -27.49
CA VAL A 99 -14.88 29.40 -28.09
C VAL A 99 -15.24 29.54 -29.59
N ALA A 100 -15.94 28.56 -30.16
CA ALA A 100 -16.39 28.54 -31.56
C ALA A 100 -17.79 29.14 -31.75
#